data_AF-A0A2G6H1U0-F1
#
_entry.id   AF-A0A2G6H1U0-F1
#
_cell.length_a   1.000
_cell.length_b   1.000
_cell.length_c   1.000
_cell.angle_alpha   90.00
_cell.angle_beta   90.00
_cell.angle_gamma   90.00
#
_symmetry.space_group_name_H-M   'P 1'
#
loop_
_entity.id
_entity.type
_entity.pdbx_description
1 polymer ?
#
loop_
_entity_poly.entity_id
_entity_poly.type
_entity_poly.pdbx_seq_one_letter_code
_entity_poly.pdbx_strand_id
1 'polypeptide(L)' 'MAKHLDTGKQGEAIAAQYLLSQNYTLLEKNWRAGHLELDIIAKKEGLVIIAEVKTRTGRPQNY' A
#
# COMPACT_ATOMS: atom_id res chain seq x y z
N MET A 1 22.18 -4.08 5.85
CA MET A 1 21.06 -4.53 5.02
C MET A 1 20.15 -3.32 4.75
N ALA A 2 19.58 -3.21 3.55
CA ALA A 2 19.07 -1.96 2.99
C ALA A 2 17.84 -1.43 3.78
N LYS A 3 18.08 -0.43 4.64
CA LYS A 3 17.10 0.24 5.52
C LYS A 3 15.79 0.65 4.81
N HIS A 4 15.85 0.88 3.49
CA HIS A 4 14.71 1.26 2.65
C HIS A 4 13.69 0.14 2.43
N LEU A 5 14.11 -1.14 2.35
CA LEU A 5 13.20 -2.27 2.12
C LEU A 5 12.27 -2.51 3.33
N ASP A 6 12.80 -2.35 4.54
CA ASP A 6 12.01 -2.48 5.76
C ASP A 6 11.01 -1.31 5.90
N THR A 7 11.41 -0.13 5.44
CA THR A 7 10.59 1.09 5.51
C THR A 7 9.37 1.00 4.56
N GLY A 8 9.54 0.46 3.35
CA GLY A 8 8.44 0.24 2.40
C GLY A 8 7.40 -0.75 2.92
N LYS A 9 7.85 -1.91 3.40
CA LYS A 9 6.98 -2.94 4.00
C LYS A 9 6.19 -2.42 5.20
N GLN A 10 6.81 -1.60 6.05
CA GLN A 10 6.13 -0.94 7.16
C GLN A 10 5.05 0.03 6.66
N GLY A 11 5.35 0.81 5.62
CA GLY A 11 4.37 1.70 4.99
C GLY A 11 3.15 0.95 4.44
N GLU A 12 3.36 -0.14 3.72
CA GLU A 12 2.28 -0.99 3.21
C GLU A 12 1.44 -1.59 4.35
N ALA A 13 2.07 -2.05 5.44
CA ALA A 13 1.36 -2.58 6.59
C ALA A 13 0.46 -1.51 7.26
N ILE A 14 0.97 -0.28 7.40
CA ILE A 14 0.21 0.85 7.94
C ILE A 14 -0.95 1.22 7.02
N ALA A 15 -0.71 1.28 5.70
CA ALA A 15 -1.76 1.57 4.72
C ALA A 15 -2.87 0.51 4.72
N ALA A 16 -2.50 -0.77 4.80
CA ALA A 16 -3.45 -1.88 4.89
C ALA A 16 -4.30 -1.79 6.16
N GLN A 17 -3.69 -1.53 7.33
CA GLN A 17 -4.43 -1.33 8.58
C GLN A 17 -5.36 -0.12 8.51
N TYR A 18 -4.89 0.98 7.93
CA TYR A 18 -5.72 2.17 7.74
C TYR A 18 -6.97 1.84 6.91
N LEU A 19 -6.82 1.16 5.77
CA LEU A 19 -7.95 0.76 4.93
C LEU A 19 -8.94 -0.13 5.68
N LEU A 20 -8.46 -1.14 6.43
CA LEU A 20 -9.32 -1.97 7.28
C LEU A 20 -10.09 -1.12 8.30
N SER A 21 -9.42 -0.17 8.98
CA SER A 21 -10.06 0.74 9.94
C SER A 21 -11.13 1.65 9.33
N GLN A 22 -11.05 1.90 8.02
CA GLN A 22 -11.98 2.73 7.26
C GLN A 22 -13.11 1.91 6.60
N ASN A 23 -13.33 0.67 7.07
CA ASN A 23 -14.31 -0.28 6.58
C ASN A 23 -14.11 -0.72 5.13
N TYR A 24 -12.87 -0.72 4.64
CA TYR A 24 -12.53 -1.39 3.39
C TYR A 24 -12.31 -2.88 3.67
N THR A 25 -12.68 -3.72 2.71
CA THR A 25 -12.25 -5.12 2.67
C THR A 25 -10.92 -5.19 1.92
N LEU A 26 -9.86 -5.69 2.56
CA LEU A 26 -8.65 -6.05 1.84
C LEU A 26 -8.89 -7.31 1.00
N LEU A 27 -8.63 -7.22 -0.30
CA LEU A 27 -8.70 -8.36 -1.21
C LEU A 27 -7.33 -9.01 -1.35
N GLU A 28 -6.30 -8.21 -1.64
CA GLU A 28 -4.93 -8.68 -1.81
C GLU A 28 -3.92 -7.63 -1.37
N LYS A 29 -2.70 -8.07 -1.07
CA LYS A 29 -1.53 -7.21 -0.84
C LYS A 29 -0.31 -7.83 -1.52
N ASN A 30 0.64 -6.99 -1.97
CA ASN A 30 1.83 -7.44 -2.69
C ASN A 30 1.47 -8.36 -3.88
N TRP A 31 0.43 -8.00 -4.63
CA TRP A 31 -0.05 -8.80 -5.75
C TRP A 31 0.94 -8.72 -6.91
N ARG A 32 1.21 -9.86 -7.56
CA ARG A 32 2.18 -9.97 -8.66
C ARG A 32 1.64 -10.87 -9.76
N ALA A 33 1.80 -10.44 -11.02
CA ALA A 33 1.55 -11.26 -12.19
C ALA A 33 2.58 -10.94 -13.29
N GLY A 34 3.53 -11.85 -13.50
CA GLY A 34 4.65 -11.59 -14.39
C GLY A 34 5.48 -10.40 -13.91
N HIS A 35 5.54 -9.35 -14.74
CA HIS A 35 6.24 -8.09 -14.44
C HIS A 35 5.31 -7.01 -13.85
N LEU A 36 4.04 -7.32 -13.61
CA LEU A 36 3.06 -6.40 -13.04
C LEU A 36 2.99 -6.59 -11.52
N GLU A 37 2.89 -5.48 -10.80
CA GLU A 37 2.85 -5.45 -9.34
C GLU A 37 1.81 -4.43 -8.87
N LEU A 38 1.09 -4.75 -7.79
CA LEU A 38 0.18 -3.85 -7.09
C LEU A 38 0.39 -3.99 -5.58
N ASP A 39 0.55 -2.87 -4.87
CA ASP A 39 0.81 -2.91 -3.42
C ASP A 39 -0.42 -3.41 -2.64
N ILE A 40 -1.59 -2.82 -2.85
CA ILE A 40 -2.83 -3.18 -2.15
C ILE A 40 -4.03 -3.15 -3.11
N ILE A 41 -4.86 -4.19 -3.05
CA ILE A 41 -6.18 -4.26 -3.68
C ILE A 41 -7.24 -4.32 -2.57
N ALA A 42 -8.18 -3.38 -2.59
CA ALA A 42 -9.25 -3.27 -1.59
C ALA A 42 -10.62 -3.12 -2.25
N LYS A 43 -11.68 -3.35 -1.48
CA LYS A 43 -13.07 -3.18 -1.89
C LYS A 43 -13.85 -2.34 -0.88
N LYS A 44 -14.67 -1.42 -1.36
CA LYS A 44 -15.65 -0.69 -0.55
C LYS A 44 -16.82 -0.26 -1.43
N GLU A 45 -18.03 -0.44 -0.93
CA GLU A 45 -19.27 0.04 -1.59
C GLU A 45 -19.39 -0.41 -3.07
N GLY A 46 -18.96 -1.64 -3.35
CA GLY A 46 -19.00 -2.22 -4.70
C GLY A 46 -17.84 -1.81 -5.61
N LEU A 47 -16.97 -0.88 -5.20
CA LEU A 47 -15.79 -0.46 -5.94
C LEU A 47 -14.58 -1.32 -5.60
N VAL A 48 -13.73 -1.58 -6.60
CA VAL A 48 -12.38 -2.13 -6.43
C VAL A 48 -11.39 -0.98 -6.49
N ILE A 49 -10.54 -0.86 -5.47
CA ILE A 49 -9.57 0.21 -5.29
C ILE A 49 -8.18 -0.40 -5.33
N ILE A 50 -7.32 0.16 -6.19
CA ILE A 50 -5.90 -0.17 -6.25
C ILE A 50 -5.14 0.98 -5.59
N ALA A 51 -4.37 0.68 -4.54
CA ALA A 51 -3.61 1.67 -3.80
C ALA A 51 -2.11 1.38 -3.89
N GLU A 52 -1.38 2.30 -4.51
CA GLU A 52 0.09 2.34 -4.53
C GLU A 52 0.60 3.07 -3.28
N VAL A 53 1.53 2.46 -2.55
CA VAL A 53 2.03 2.95 -1.26
C VAL A 53 3.44 3.50 -1.42
N LYS A 54 3.61 4.80 -1.10
CA LYS A 54 4.93 5.44 -1.13
C LYS A 54 5.32 5.96 0.25
N THR A 55 6.24 5.27 0.91
CA THR A 55 6.81 5.73 2.18
C THR A 55 7.84 6.83 1.94
N ARG A 56 7.71 7.95 2.65
CA ARG A 56 8.66 9.07 2.60
C ARG A 56 9.34 9.24 3.95
N THR A 57 10.65 9.44 3.93
CA THR A 57 11.45 9.81 5.11
C THR A 57 12.06 11.18 4.87
N GLY A 58 11.63 12.21 5.62
CA GLY A 58 12.10 13.60 5.46
C GLY A 58 11.00 14.60 5.08
N ARG A 59 11.34 15.89 4.97
CA ARG A 59 10.38 16.93 4.50
C ARG A 59 9.96 16.63 3.05
N PRO A 60 8.67 16.80 2.70
CA PRO A 60 8.26 16.69 1.30
C PRO A 60 9.08 17.67 0.46
N GLN A 61 9.81 17.16 -0.54
CA GLN A 61 10.29 18.01 -1.62
C GLN A 61 9.05 18.43 -2.39
N ASN A 62 8.64 19.69 -2.18
CA ASN A 62 7.52 20.29 -2.88
C ASN A 62 7.81 20.27 -4.40
N TYR A 63 6.78 19.96 -5.19
CA TYR A 63 6.79 20.13 -6.65
C TYR A 63 6.68 21.61 -7.01
#